data_AF-A0A735HIL4-F1
#
_entry.id   AF-A0A735HIL4-F1
#
_cell.length_a   1.000
_cell.length_b   1.000
_cell.length_c   1.000
_cell.angle_alpha   90.00
_cell.angle_beta   90.00
_cell.angle_gamma   90.00
#
_symmetry.space_group_name_H-M   'P 1'
#
loop_
_entity.id
_entity.type
_entity.pdbx_description
1 polymer ?
#
loop_
_entity_poly.entity_id
_entity_poly.type
_entity_poly.pdbx_seq_one_letter_code
_entity_poly.pdbx_strand_id
1 'polypeptide(L)'
;MGKNSKAKRDLKKKKSNNKSREKSPGKGNRSYEDVIPKIKDNLISVYKEYNLAELFLTLSISELWLPNISSPVKHTIAFNTLLSMDVSTFNNQKELKTYQQASEFFSIIYKILPNIPQMEDFVPEQDWGQIKIPWGDNIYRIFYGSSVERLYDYIQAFGIRYAEYPIILKQMDNVLILQDKFLSSINPVDTLSEQEFSPGHLEIPPETFWKACQQALTDTSHAFEQLISQTEKIFIKKSGEFKSINSLSELSNVIMEGLALPAIGVSIDNRVYPLSFRNMANVIIEHYASKKMDIDCSDAISNFISQRFESIIEEPFLLLSKKKVLP
;
A
#
# COMPACT_ATOMS: atom_id res chain seq x y z
N MET A 1 14.01 -0.34 -17.10
CA MET A 1 13.15 -0.40 -18.31
C MET A 1 11.67 -0.19 -17.90
N GLY A 2 11.22 1.05 -17.62
CA GLY A 2 9.90 1.30 -16.99
C GLY A 2 8.94 2.23 -17.75
N LYS A 3 9.35 2.81 -18.89
CA LYS A 3 8.54 3.80 -19.64
C LYS A 3 7.21 3.27 -20.19
N ASN A 4 6.95 1.96 -20.10
CA ASN A 4 5.83 1.30 -20.75
C ASN A 4 4.64 0.97 -19.83
N SER A 5 4.73 1.06 -18.50
CA SER A 5 3.63 0.63 -17.61
C SER A 5 2.44 1.60 -17.64
N LYS A 6 2.69 2.90 -17.41
CA LYS A 6 1.66 3.95 -17.48
C LYS A 6 1.09 4.10 -18.90
N ALA A 7 1.96 4.09 -19.92
CA ALA A 7 1.54 4.13 -21.32
C ALA A 7 0.66 2.92 -21.71
N LYS A 8 0.97 1.71 -21.23
CA LYS A 8 0.12 0.52 -21.44
C LYS A 8 -1.21 0.63 -20.71
N ARG A 9 -1.25 1.19 -19.48
CA ARG A 9 -2.47 1.43 -18.70
C ARG A 9 -3.42 2.41 -19.43
N ASP A 10 -2.87 3.51 -19.95
CA ASP A 10 -3.64 4.51 -20.71
C ASP A 10 -4.10 3.99 -22.09
N LEU A 11 -3.31 3.13 -22.73
CA LEU A 11 -3.69 2.43 -23.96
C LEU A 11 -4.81 1.39 -23.74
N LYS A 12 -4.84 0.70 -22.60
CA LYS A 12 -5.91 -0.25 -22.24
C LYS A 12 -7.25 0.46 -22.03
N LYS A 13 -7.25 1.60 -21.33
CA LYS A 13 -8.45 2.45 -21.15
C LYS A 13 -8.97 3.03 -22.46
N LYS A 14 -8.09 3.36 -23.42
CA LYS A 14 -8.51 3.80 -24.77
C LYS A 14 -9.07 2.67 -25.65
N LYS A 15 -8.62 1.42 -25.47
CA LYS A 15 -9.10 0.26 -26.25
C LYS A 15 -10.45 -0.29 -25.78
N SER A 16 -10.85 -0.10 -24.52
CA SER A 16 -12.17 -0.59 -24.07
C SER A 16 -13.35 0.17 -24.68
N ASN A 17 -13.12 1.38 -25.20
CA ASN A 17 -14.17 2.19 -25.83
C ASN A 17 -14.32 1.97 -27.34
N ASN A 18 -13.51 1.12 -27.98
CA ASN A 18 -13.65 0.86 -29.41
C ASN A 18 -13.26 -0.57 -29.78
N LYS A 19 -14.25 -1.27 -30.37
CA LYS A 19 -14.23 -2.57 -31.07
C LYS A 19 -14.61 -3.82 -30.25
N SER A 20 -15.84 -4.26 -30.53
CA SER A 20 -16.17 -5.68 -30.75
C SER A 20 -15.08 -6.34 -31.61
N ARG A 21 -14.49 -7.42 -31.10
CA ARG A 21 -13.56 -8.25 -31.88
C ARG A 21 -14.00 -9.70 -31.81
N GLU A 22 -14.23 -10.23 -33.00
CA GLU A 22 -14.58 -11.61 -33.32
C GLU A 22 -13.60 -12.60 -32.67
N LYS A 23 -14.16 -13.72 -32.20
CA LYS A 23 -13.44 -14.83 -31.59
C LYS A 23 -12.70 -15.62 -32.66
N SER A 24 -11.37 -15.68 -32.56
CA SER A 24 -10.57 -16.70 -33.24
C SER A 24 -10.63 -18.01 -32.44
N PRO A 25 -10.80 -19.18 -33.08
CA PRO A 25 -10.84 -20.45 -32.36
C PRO A 25 -9.44 -21.04 -32.16
N GLY A 26 -9.21 -21.64 -31.00
CA GLY A 26 -8.23 -22.72 -30.82
C GLY A 26 -6.87 -22.32 -30.25
N LYS A 27 -6.73 -22.48 -28.93
CA LYS A 27 -5.55 -23.10 -28.28
C LYS A 27 -6.04 -23.72 -26.97
N GLY A 28 -5.68 -24.99 -26.75
CA GLY A 28 -6.33 -25.90 -25.81
C GLY A 28 -6.57 -25.35 -24.41
N ASN A 29 -7.79 -25.54 -23.91
CA ASN A 29 -8.17 -25.34 -22.51
C ASN A 29 -7.41 -26.35 -21.64
N ARG A 30 -6.17 -26.05 -21.27
CA ARG A 30 -5.69 -26.49 -19.97
C ARG A 30 -6.44 -25.65 -18.95
N SER A 31 -7.48 -26.23 -18.36
CA SER A 31 -8.16 -25.65 -17.19
C SER A 31 -7.13 -25.61 -16.05
N TYR A 32 -6.33 -24.55 -16.01
CA TYR A 32 -5.49 -24.28 -14.84
C TYR A 32 -6.46 -24.00 -13.70
N GLU A 33 -6.50 -24.88 -12.71
CA GLU A 33 -7.33 -24.67 -11.53
C GLU A 33 -6.79 -23.43 -10.80
N ASP A 34 -7.68 -22.47 -10.56
CA ASP A 34 -7.30 -21.26 -9.85
C ASP A 34 -7.02 -21.60 -8.38
N VAL A 35 -5.81 -21.29 -7.92
CA VAL A 35 -5.37 -21.63 -6.56
C VAL A 35 -5.97 -20.69 -5.51
N ILE A 36 -6.40 -19.49 -5.91
CA ILE A 36 -6.82 -18.42 -4.99
C ILE A 36 -8.03 -18.82 -4.11
N PRO A 37 -9.12 -19.42 -4.63
CA PRO A 37 -10.24 -19.86 -3.79
C PRO A 37 -9.81 -20.81 -2.68
N LYS A 38 -9.01 -21.83 -2.99
CA LYS A 38 -8.54 -22.81 -2.00
C LYS A 38 -7.66 -22.19 -0.92
N ILE A 39 -6.76 -21.27 -1.31
CA ILE A 39 -5.90 -20.54 -0.38
C ILE A 39 -6.75 -19.70 0.56
N LYS A 40 -7.72 -18.97 0.01
CA LYS A 40 -8.64 -18.13 0.77
C LYS A 40 -9.45 -18.95 1.77
N ASP A 41 -10.00 -20.10 1.36
CA ASP A 41 -10.75 -20.99 2.25
C ASP A 41 -9.89 -21.51 3.40
N ASN A 42 -8.63 -21.89 3.11
CA ASN A 42 -7.67 -22.31 4.13
C ASN A 42 -7.35 -21.16 5.12
N LEU A 43 -7.11 -19.95 4.62
CA LEU A 43 -6.85 -18.77 5.45
C LEU A 43 -8.07 -18.44 6.34
N ILE A 44 -9.27 -18.41 5.76
CA ILE A 44 -10.53 -18.16 6.50
C ILE A 44 -10.71 -19.19 7.62
N SER A 45 -10.44 -20.46 7.33
CA SER A 45 -10.56 -21.53 8.32
C SER A 45 -9.65 -21.32 9.53
N VAL A 46 -8.47 -20.72 9.34
CA VAL A 46 -7.55 -20.38 10.43
C VAL A 46 -7.99 -19.09 11.11
N TYR A 47 -8.26 -18.03 10.34
CA TYR A 47 -8.57 -16.69 10.86
C TYR A 47 -9.80 -16.65 11.75
N LYS A 48 -10.86 -17.40 11.43
CA LYS A 48 -12.10 -17.41 12.21
C LYS A 48 -11.90 -17.78 13.69
N GLU A 49 -10.80 -18.48 14.02
CA GLU A 49 -10.51 -18.92 15.37
C GLU A 49 -9.94 -17.82 16.28
N TYR A 50 -9.46 -16.72 15.71
CA TYR A 50 -8.72 -15.69 16.45
C TYR A 50 -9.47 -14.36 16.53
N ASN A 51 -9.00 -13.48 17.40
CA ASN A 51 -9.46 -12.09 17.45
C ASN A 51 -8.98 -11.28 16.22
N LEU A 52 -9.89 -10.50 15.63
CA LEU A 52 -9.62 -9.69 14.43
C LEU A 52 -8.52 -8.65 14.64
N ALA A 53 -8.51 -7.91 15.76
CA ALA A 53 -7.49 -6.90 16.02
C ALA A 53 -6.11 -7.54 16.22
N GLU A 54 -6.06 -8.66 16.95
CA GLU A 54 -4.82 -9.42 17.15
C GLU A 54 -4.27 -9.99 15.84
N LEU A 55 -5.12 -10.53 14.97
CA LEU A 55 -4.75 -10.98 13.62
C LEU A 55 -4.22 -9.83 12.77
N PHE A 56 -4.93 -8.70 12.77
CA PHE A 56 -4.55 -7.53 11.99
C PHE A 56 -3.15 -7.03 12.39
N LEU A 57 -2.92 -6.88 13.69
CA LEU A 57 -1.62 -6.45 14.22
C LEU A 57 -0.53 -7.47 13.89
N THR A 58 -0.80 -8.76 14.07
CA THR A 58 0.17 -9.83 13.78
C THR A 58 0.56 -9.87 12.29
N LEU A 59 -0.41 -9.74 11.37
CA LEU A 59 -0.12 -9.62 9.94
C LEU A 59 0.63 -8.32 9.60
N SER A 60 0.33 -7.22 10.28
CA SER A 60 1.04 -5.94 10.09
C SER A 60 2.50 -6.05 10.49
N ILE A 61 2.80 -6.72 11.61
CA ILE A 61 4.18 -7.00 12.04
C ILE A 61 4.92 -7.83 10.99
N SER A 62 4.26 -8.87 10.43
CA SER A 62 4.82 -9.69 9.35
C SER A 62 5.13 -8.86 8.10
N GLU A 63 4.21 -8.00 7.66
CA GLU A 63 4.39 -7.16 6.47
C GLU A 63 5.52 -6.15 6.64
N LEU A 64 5.68 -5.63 7.85
CA LEU A 64 6.67 -4.60 8.17
C LEU A 64 8.08 -5.17 8.33
N TRP A 65 8.23 -6.46 8.65
CA TRP A 65 9.54 -7.09 8.79
C TRP A 65 10.33 -6.99 7.48
N LEU A 66 11.54 -6.45 7.51
CA LEU A 66 12.30 -6.14 6.29
C LEU A 66 12.54 -7.35 5.36
N PRO A 67 12.91 -8.52 5.86
CA PRO A 67 13.00 -9.75 5.06
C PRO A 67 11.71 -10.09 4.29
N ASN A 68 10.56 -9.74 4.87
CA ASN A 68 9.24 -10.02 4.32
C ASN A 68 8.75 -9.00 3.29
N ILE A 69 9.44 -7.86 3.11
CA ILE A 69 9.07 -6.88 2.07
C ILE A 69 9.21 -7.46 0.65
N SER A 70 9.97 -8.54 0.51
CA SER A 70 10.09 -9.31 -0.74
C SER A 70 8.84 -10.11 -1.10
N SER A 71 7.82 -10.16 -0.24
CA SER A 71 6.58 -10.93 -0.45
C SER A 71 5.29 -10.07 -0.37
N PRO A 72 5.19 -8.96 -1.11
CA PRO A 72 4.05 -8.04 -1.01
C PRO A 72 2.74 -8.65 -1.52
N VAL A 73 2.80 -9.60 -2.46
CA VAL A 73 1.60 -10.26 -2.99
C VAL A 73 1.04 -11.23 -1.97
N LYS A 74 1.90 -11.98 -1.28
CA LYS A 74 1.49 -12.87 -0.17
C LYS A 74 0.79 -12.07 0.94
N HIS A 75 1.36 -10.96 1.37
CA HIS A 75 0.73 -10.08 2.38
C HIS A 75 -0.57 -9.45 1.87
N THR A 76 -0.64 -9.09 0.59
CA THR A 76 -1.89 -8.62 -0.03
C THR A 76 -2.99 -9.68 0.03
N ILE A 77 -2.68 -10.94 -0.26
CA ILE A 77 -3.64 -12.06 -0.13
C ILE A 77 -4.07 -12.23 1.33
N ALA A 78 -3.11 -12.20 2.26
CA ALA A 78 -3.37 -12.36 3.69
C ALA A 78 -4.33 -11.29 4.22
N PHE A 79 -4.03 -10.01 3.95
CA PHE A 79 -4.86 -8.88 4.36
C PHE A 79 -6.18 -8.82 3.63
N ASN A 80 -6.21 -8.99 2.30
CA ASN A 80 -7.47 -8.96 1.55
C ASN A 80 -8.43 -10.05 2.06
N THR A 81 -7.91 -11.26 2.32
CA THR A 81 -8.72 -12.34 2.89
C THR A 81 -9.26 -11.97 4.27
N LEU A 82 -8.41 -11.49 5.19
CA LEU A 82 -8.82 -11.08 6.53
C LEU A 82 -9.88 -9.97 6.48
N LEU A 83 -9.60 -8.91 5.74
CA LEU A 83 -10.40 -7.69 5.72
C LEU A 83 -11.68 -7.81 4.88
N SER A 84 -11.80 -8.84 4.05
CA SER A 84 -13.06 -9.18 3.38
C SER A 84 -14.01 -10.02 4.25
N MET A 85 -13.56 -10.56 5.39
CA MET A 85 -14.41 -11.29 6.32
C MET A 85 -15.28 -10.32 7.15
N ASP A 86 -16.53 -10.69 7.38
CA ASP A 86 -17.40 -9.98 8.32
C ASP A 86 -16.95 -10.23 9.76
N VAL A 87 -17.04 -9.22 10.62
CA VAL A 87 -16.62 -9.29 12.03
C VAL A 87 -17.36 -10.39 12.80
N SER A 88 -18.59 -10.73 12.42
CA SER A 88 -19.36 -11.83 13.04
C SER A 88 -18.79 -13.23 12.77
N THR A 89 -17.84 -13.37 11.84
CA THR A 89 -17.22 -14.66 11.48
C THR A 89 -16.20 -15.12 12.52
N PHE A 90 -15.65 -14.19 13.32
CA PHE A 90 -14.58 -14.47 14.28
C PHE A 90 -15.17 -14.97 15.60
N ASN A 91 -14.70 -16.13 16.07
CA ASN A 91 -15.21 -16.79 17.27
C ASN A 91 -14.31 -16.57 18.51
N ASN A 92 -13.15 -15.93 18.35
CA ASN A 92 -12.21 -15.55 19.42
C ASN A 92 -11.78 -16.71 20.34
N GLN A 93 -11.65 -17.93 19.80
CA GLN A 93 -11.23 -19.12 20.57
C GLN A 93 -9.73 -19.14 20.87
N LYS A 94 -8.91 -18.49 20.05
CA LYS A 94 -7.45 -18.42 20.17
C LYS A 94 -6.98 -16.97 20.29
N GLU A 95 -5.85 -16.80 20.95
CA GLU A 95 -5.23 -15.49 21.22
C GLU A 95 -3.83 -15.40 20.60
N LEU A 96 -3.39 -14.18 20.26
CA LEU A 96 -2.04 -13.84 19.77
C LEU A 96 -1.35 -12.78 20.64
N LYS A 97 -1.46 -12.94 21.97
CA LYS A 97 -0.92 -11.97 22.95
C LYS A 97 0.56 -12.18 23.27
N THR A 98 1.10 -13.36 22.95
CA THR A 98 2.50 -13.71 23.20
C THR A 98 3.24 -13.98 21.89
N TYR A 99 4.56 -13.81 21.91
CA TYR A 99 5.40 -14.10 20.76
C TYR A 99 5.30 -15.57 20.32
N GLN A 100 5.22 -16.51 21.27
CA GLN A 100 5.08 -17.94 20.95
C GLN A 100 3.82 -18.21 20.12
N GLN A 101 2.68 -17.66 20.55
CA GLN A 101 1.41 -17.77 19.81
C GLN A 101 1.52 -17.14 18.41
N ALA A 102 2.13 -15.96 18.31
CA ALA A 102 2.35 -15.30 17.02
C ALA A 102 3.27 -16.09 16.09
N SER A 103 4.37 -16.65 16.61
CA SER A 103 5.32 -17.49 15.85
C SER A 103 4.67 -18.77 15.33
N GLU A 104 3.85 -19.43 16.16
CA GLU A 104 3.06 -20.59 15.73
C GLU A 104 2.05 -20.22 14.65
N PHE A 105 1.36 -19.09 14.80
CA PHE A 105 0.45 -18.56 13.79
C PHE A 105 1.16 -18.27 12.46
N PHE A 106 2.31 -17.59 12.48
CA PHE A 106 3.11 -17.34 11.27
C PHE A 106 3.52 -18.65 10.59
N SER A 107 3.95 -19.64 11.37
CA SER A 107 4.30 -20.98 10.86
C SER A 107 3.15 -21.68 10.15
N ILE A 108 1.90 -21.41 10.56
CA ILE A 108 0.69 -21.94 9.90
C ILE A 108 0.40 -21.15 8.62
N ILE A 109 0.30 -19.82 8.72
CA ILE A 109 -0.11 -18.97 7.60
C ILE A 109 0.91 -19.01 6.46
N TYR A 110 2.21 -18.99 6.74
CA TYR A 110 3.25 -19.03 5.71
C TYR A 110 3.23 -20.33 4.90
N LYS A 111 2.71 -21.44 5.45
CA LYS A 111 2.50 -22.70 4.71
C LYS A 111 1.28 -22.66 3.80
N ILE A 112 0.30 -21.79 4.08
CA ILE A 112 -0.91 -21.63 3.28
C ILE A 112 -0.68 -20.66 2.12
N LEU A 113 0.14 -19.62 2.33
CA LEU A 113 0.40 -18.59 1.34
C LEU A 113 1.07 -19.17 0.08
N PRO A 114 0.61 -18.79 -1.13
CA PRO A 114 1.10 -19.37 -2.37
C PRO A 114 2.47 -18.83 -2.75
N ASN A 115 3.23 -19.65 -3.47
CA ASN A 115 4.34 -19.12 -4.26
C ASN A 115 3.82 -18.65 -5.63
N ILE A 116 3.92 -17.36 -5.93
CA ILE A 116 3.51 -16.77 -7.22
C ILE A 116 4.70 -15.99 -7.81
N PRO A 117 5.74 -16.67 -8.33
CA PRO A 117 6.98 -16.01 -8.77
C PRO A 117 6.76 -14.94 -9.84
N GLN A 118 5.73 -15.08 -10.68
CA GLN A 118 5.42 -14.12 -11.74
C GLN A 118 4.94 -12.76 -11.24
N MET A 119 4.54 -12.66 -9.97
CA MET A 119 4.07 -11.42 -9.35
C MET A 119 5.00 -10.92 -8.22
N GLU A 120 5.99 -11.73 -7.85
CA GLU A 120 7.01 -11.45 -6.84
C GLU A 120 8.37 -11.85 -7.41
N ASP A 121 8.82 -11.14 -8.44
CA ASP A 121 10.07 -11.41 -9.18
C ASP A 121 11.22 -10.47 -8.80
N PHE A 122 11.00 -9.58 -7.85
CA PHE A 122 12.01 -8.63 -7.36
C PHE A 122 11.99 -8.51 -5.83
N VAL A 123 13.09 -8.01 -5.27
CA VAL A 123 13.19 -7.64 -3.85
C VAL A 123 13.27 -6.12 -3.78
N PRO A 124 12.33 -5.45 -3.06
CA PRO A 124 12.39 -4.01 -2.86
C PRO A 124 13.66 -3.59 -2.13
N GLU A 125 14.10 -2.35 -2.37
CA GLU A 125 15.16 -1.73 -1.58
C GLU A 125 14.77 -1.72 -0.09
N GLN A 126 15.68 -2.18 0.77
CA GLN A 126 15.48 -2.15 2.21
C GLN A 126 15.60 -0.71 2.71
N ASP A 127 14.49 -0.16 3.21
CA ASP A 127 14.45 1.14 3.86
C ASP A 127 13.55 1.10 5.10
N TRP A 128 14.05 1.80 6.11
CA TRP A 128 13.45 2.07 7.41
C TRP A 128 13.53 3.57 7.72
N GLY A 129 13.15 4.42 6.76
CA GLY A 129 13.11 5.86 6.93
C GLY A 129 14.45 6.57 6.74
N GLN A 130 15.39 5.96 6.01
CA GLN A 130 16.59 6.66 5.53
C GLN A 130 16.19 7.73 4.52
N ILE A 131 15.19 7.43 3.68
CA ILE A 131 14.59 8.41 2.78
C ILE A 131 13.64 9.33 3.56
N LYS A 132 13.84 10.63 3.36
CA LYS A 132 13.04 11.69 3.99
C LYS A 132 12.50 12.63 2.94
N ILE A 133 11.29 13.15 3.15
CA ILE A 133 10.63 14.08 2.25
C ILE A 133 10.29 15.40 2.97
N PRO A 134 10.67 16.56 2.41
CA PRO A 134 10.15 17.83 2.86
C PRO A 134 8.68 17.97 2.45
N TRP A 135 7.82 18.39 3.37
CA TRP A 135 6.40 18.62 3.13
C TRP A 135 5.89 19.75 4.04
N GLY A 136 5.52 20.89 3.43
CA GLY A 136 5.31 22.13 4.18
C GLY A 136 6.58 22.53 4.93
N ASP A 137 6.44 22.86 6.22
CA ASP A 137 7.56 23.23 7.10
C ASP A 137 8.24 22.02 7.77
N ASN A 138 7.79 20.80 7.48
CA ASN A 138 8.26 19.58 8.12
C ASN A 138 9.10 18.72 7.18
N ILE A 139 9.91 17.84 7.77
CA ILE A 139 10.64 16.79 7.06
C ILE A 139 10.24 15.46 7.67
N TYR A 140 9.58 14.61 6.89
CA TYR A 140 9.07 13.33 7.35
C TYR A 140 9.95 12.18 6.84
N ARG A 141 10.19 11.18 7.70
CA ARG A 141 10.67 9.87 7.24
C ARG A 141 9.54 9.16 6.51
N ILE A 142 9.84 8.51 5.40
CA ILE A 142 8.88 7.72 4.64
C ILE A 142 9.36 6.28 4.53
N PHE A 143 8.41 5.36 4.36
CA PHE A 143 8.76 4.03 3.90
C PHE A 143 9.09 4.07 2.41
N TYR A 144 10.34 3.82 2.07
CA TYR A 144 10.78 3.59 0.70
C TYR A 144 10.87 2.07 0.41
N GLY A 145 10.79 1.67 -0.86
CA GLY A 145 10.74 0.25 -1.24
C GLY A 145 9.36 -0.37 -0.99
N SER A 146 8.43 -0.13 -1.91
CA SER A 146 7.11 -0.78 -1.98
C SER A 146 6.84 -1.30 -3.39
N SER A 147 5.60 -1.73 -3.66
CA SER A 147 5.16 -2.08 -5.02
C SER A 147 5.17 -0.88 -5.99
N VAL A 148 5.28 0.35 -5.46
CA VAL A 148 5.41 1.58 -6.26
C VAL A 148 6.87 2.02 -6.29
N GLU A 149 7.53 1.78 -7.42
CA GLU A 149 8.84 2.35 -7.70
C GLU A 149 8.80 3.88 -7.58
N ARG A 150 9.82 4.49 -6.97
CA ARG A 150 9.99 5.96 -6.89
C ARG A 150 8.85 6.69 -6.19
N LEU A 151 8.32 6.13 -5.10
CA LEU A 151 7.25 6.74 -4.31
C LEU A 151 7.54 8.22 -3.95
N TYR A 152 8.80 8.55 -3.64
CA TYR A 152 9.25 9.92 -3.38
C TYR A 152 8.85 10.90 -4.50
N ASP A 153 9.14 10.55 -5.75
CA ASP A 153 8.84 11.39 -6.92
C ASP A 153 7.32 11.57 -7.08
N TYR A 154 6.54 10.52 -6.79
CA TYR A 154 5.10 10.59 -6.88
C TYR A 154 4.48 11.45 -5.78
N ILE A 155 5.01 11.43 -4.56
CA ILE A 155 4.57 12.33 -3.49
C ILE A 155 4.90 13.78 -3.84
N GLN A 156 6.11 14.04 -4.36
CA GLN A 156 6.49 15.38 -4.85
C GLN A 156 5.57 15.86 -5.97
N ALA A 157 5.32 15.02 -6.99
CA ALA A 157 4.41 15.33 -8.07
C ALA A 157 2.97 15.56 -7.59
N PHE A 158 2.54 14.84 -6.55
CA PHE A 158 1.24 15.05 -5.91
C PHE A 158 1.19 16.43 -5.24
N GLY A 159 2.22 16.83 -4.49
CA GLY A 159 2.32 18.15 -3.87
C GLY A 159 2.23 19.29 -4.90
N ILE A 160 2.96 19.16 -6.01
CA ILE A 160 2.92 20.15 -7.11
C ILE A 160 1.52 20.19 -7.74
N ARG A 161 0.96 19.03 -8.09
CA ARG A 161 -0.34 18.95 -8.78
C ARG A 161 -1.46 19.54 -7.95
N TYR A 162 -1.46 19.33 -6.64
CA TYR A 162 -2.56 19.73 -5.74
C TYR A 162 -2.19 20.93 -4.85
N ALA A 163 -1.19 21.73 -5.25
CA ALA A 163 -0.65 22.85 -4.44
C ALA A 163 -1.74 23.81 -3.92
N GLU A 164 -2.77 24.06 -4.73
CA GLU A 164 -3.89 24.96 -4.39
C GLU A 164 -5.06 24.28 -3.64
N TYR A 165 -4.90 23.00 -3.27
CA TYR A 165 -5.97 22.21 -2.64
C TYR A 165 -5.56 21.73 -1.24
N PRO A 166 -5.61 22.60 -0.20
CA PRO A 166 -5.15 22.28 1.15
C PRO A 166 -5.77 21.01 1.73
N ILE A 167 -7.06 20.74 1.47
CA ILE A 167 -7.74 19.53 1.97
C ILE A 167 -7.12 18.25 1.37
N ILE A 168 -6.77 18.27 0.09
CA ILE A 168 -6.14 17.15 -0.62
C ILE A 168 -4.70 16.96 -0.13
N LEU A 169 -3.94 18.05 -0.01
CA LEU A 169 -2.59 18.03 0.54
C LEU A 169 -2.58 17.50 1.97
N LYS A 170 -3.60 17.83 2.76
CA LYS A 170 -3.74 17.36 4.14
C LYS A 170 -3.89 15.84 4.23
N GLN A 171 -4.50 15.19 3.23
CA GLN A 171 -4.58 13.73 3.21
C GLN A 171 -3.21 13.07 3.07
N MET A 172 -2.33 13.66 2.23
CA MET A 172 -0.95 13.19 2.12
C MET A 172 -0.16 13.49 3.40
N ASP A 173 -0.29 14.70 3.96
CA ASP A 173 0.35 15.08 5.23
C ASP A 173 0.01 14.11 6.37
N ASN A 174 -1.26 13.72 6.51
CA ASN A 174 -1.68 12.74 7.52
C ASN A 174 -0.97 11.38 7.34
N VAL A 175 -0.80 10.92 6.10
CA VAL A 175 -0.03 9.69 5.81
C VAL A 175 1.44 9.84 6.20
N LEU A 176 2.05 10.97 5.86
CA LEU A 176 3.46 11.24 6.18
C LEU A 176 3.69 11.32 7.70
N ILE A 177 2.78 11.93 8.44
CA ILE A 177 2.81 11.97 9.92
C ILE A 177 2.77 10.54 10.48
N LEU A 178 1.88 9.68 9.97
CA LEU A 178 1.75 8.29 10.46
C LEU A 178 2.99 7.46 10.16
N GLN A 179 3.55 7.58 8.95
CA GLN A 179 4.79 6.90 8.59
C GLN A 179 5.96 7.37 9.46
N ASP A 180 6.16 8.68 9.62
CA ASP A 180 7.27 9.21 10.40
C ASP A 180 7.14 8.84 11.88
N LYS A 181 5.93 8.89 12.45
CA LYS A 181 5.65 8.45 13.82
C LYS A 181 6.03 6.99 14.02
N PHE A 182 5.61 6.10 13.12
CA PHE A 182 5.93 4.68 13.20
C PHE A 182 7.43 4.42 13.05
N LEU A 183 8.05 4.97 12.02
CA LEU A 183 9.48 4.80 11.73
C LEU A 183 10.37 5.34 12.85
N SER A 184 9.96 6.44 13.50
CA SER A 184 10.67 7.01 14.65
C SER A 184 10.59 6.15 15.90
N SER A 185 9.64 5.21 15.98
CA SER A 185 9.38 4.42 17.18
C SER A 185 10.23 3.15 17.26
N ILE A 186 10.87 2.73 16.17
CA ILE A 186 11.71 1.53 16.12
C ILE A 186 13.10 1.91 15.62
N ASN A 187 14.13 1.49 16.36
CA ASN A 187 15.51 1.72 16.01
C ASN A 187 15.87 1.00 14.69
N PRO A 188 16.33 1.71 13.64
CA PRO A 188 16.69 1.09 12.36
C PRO A 188 17.80 0.03 12.45
N VAL A 189 18.71 0.15 13.42
CA VAL A 189 19.82 -0.81 13.58
C VAL A 189 19.30 -2.20 13.94
N ASP A 190 18.17 -2.26 14.65
CA ASP A 190 17.56 -3.52 15.07
C ASP A 190 16.66 -4.14 13.97
N THR A 191 16.54 -3.47 12.81
CA THR A 191 15.66 -3.91 11.71
C THR A 191 16.43 -4.28 10.44
N LEU A 192 17.47 -3.52 10.09
CA LEU A 192 18.23 -3.74 8.85
C LEU A 192 19.00 -5.06 8.91
N SER A 193 18.91 -5.83 7.83
CA SER A 193 19.67 -7.05 7.65
C SER A 193 20.68 -6.87 6.52
N GLU A 194 21.91 -7.32 6.74
CA GLU A 194 22.93 -7.40 5.68
C GLU A 194 22.67 -8.58 4.71
N GLN A 195 21.65 -9.40 4.96
CA GLN A 195 21.34 -10.56 4.14
C GLN A 195 20.65 -10.16 2.83
N GLU A 196 21.05 -10.83 1.74
CA GLU A 196 20.31 -10.80 0.49
C GLU A 196 19.12 -11.77 0.55
N PHE A 197 17.92 -11.26 0.25
CA PHE A 197 16.70 -12.07 0.21
C PHE A 197 16.38 -12.54 -1.20
N SER A 198 15.68 -13.66 -1.31
CA SER A 198 15.07 -14.08 -2.57
C SER A 198 13.71 -13.42 -2.77
N PRO A 199 13.26 -13.15 -4.01
CA PRO A 199 11.89 -12.72 -4.26
C PRO A 199 10.86 -13.67 -3.65
N GLY A 200 9.83 -13.11 -3.02
CA GLY A 200 8.79 -13.85 -2.33
C GLY A 200 9.22 -14.50 -1.01
N HIS A 201 10.37 -14.13 -0.43
CA HIS A 201 10.83 -14.67 0.84
C HIS A 201 9.89 -14.28 2.00
N LEU A 202 9.71 -15.24 2.91
CA LEU A 202 8.98 -15.07 4.16
C LEU A 202 9.77 -15.72 5.28
N GLU A 203 9.97 -14.98 6.36
CA GLU A 203 10.49 -15.49 7.60
C GLU A 203 9.76 -14.88 8.81
N ILE A 204 9.83 -15.61 9.91
CA ILE A 204 9.19 -15.24 11.16
C ILE A 204 9.99 -14.11 11.79
N PRO A 205 9.39 -12.93 12.04
CA PRO A 205 10.10 -11.82 12.68
C PRO A 205 10.59 -12.24 14.08
N PRO A 206 11.78 -11.80 14.52
CA PRO A 206 12.30 -12.15 15.84
C PRO A 206 11.46 -11.51 16.96
N GLU A 207 11.51 -12.10 18.16
CA GLU A 207 10.73 -11.64 19.32
C GLU A 207 10.98 -10.16 19.67
N THR A 208 12.23 -9.71 19.55
CA THR A 208 12.62 -8.32 19.80
C THR A 208 11.91 -7.36 18.85
N PHE A 209 11.89 -7.67 17.55
CA PHE A 209 11.16 -6.88 16.56
C PHE A 209 9.65 -6.96 16.80
N TRP A 210 9.11 -8.14 17.07
CA TRP A 210 7.67 -8.32 17.30
C TRP A 210 7.17 -7.45 18.46
N LYS A 211 7.88 -7.43 19.59
CA LYS A 211 7.52 -6.58 20.75
C LYS A 211 7.60 -5.09 20.42
N ALA A 212 8.70 -4.65 19.80
CA ALA A 212 8.89 -3.25 19.43
C ALA A 212 7.82 -2.79 18.42
N CYS A 213 7.54 -3.63 17.41
CA CYS A 213 6.55 -3.33 16.38
C CYS A 213 5.13 -3.32 16.91
N GLN A 214 4.77 -4.23 17.84
CA GLN A 214 3.46 -4.22 18.49
C GLN A 214 3.21 -2.91 19.25
N GLN A 215 4.21 -2.43 20.00
CA GLN A 215 4.12 -1.16 20.71
C GLN A 215 4.00 0.01 19.73
N ALA A 216 4.87 0.07 18.71
CA ALA A 216 4.86 1.14 17.70
C ALA A 216 3.54 1.20 16.92
N LEU A 217 2.96 0.05 16.56
CA LEU A 217 1.64 -0.02 15.90
C LEU A 217 0.53 0.53 16.80
N THR A 218 0.57 0.19 18.09
CA THR A 218 -0.40 0.69 19.08
C THR A 218 -0.30 2.20 19.25
N ASP A 219 0.92 2.73 19.41
CA ASP A 219 1.16 4.17 19.53
C ASP A 219 0.77 4.94 18.26
N THR A 220 1.01 4.34 17.09
CA THR A 220 0.63 4.94 15.81
C THR A 220 -0.88 4.90 15.59
N SER A 221 -1.58 3.87 16.07
CA SER A 221 -3.05 3.83 16.09
C SER A 221 -3.62 4.98 16.92
N HIS A 222 -3.06 5.26 18.10
CA HIS A 222 -3.44 6.42 18.90
C HIS A 222 -3.15 7.77 18.22
N ALA A 223 -2.02 7.88 17.53
CA ALA A 223 -1.74 9.06 16.71
C ALA A 223 -2.76 9.21 15.56
N PHE A 224 -3.19 8.11 14.96
CA PHE A 224 -4.19 8.13 13.90
C PHE A 224 -5.56 8.61 14.39
N GLU A 225 -5.96 8.25 15.60
CA GLU A 225 -7.19 8.75 16.22
C GLU A 225 -7.22 10.29 16.30
N GLN A 226 -6.07 10.94 16.49
CA GLN A 226 -5.96 12.40 16.52
C GLN A 226 -6.10 13.04 15.13
N LEU A 227 -5.76 12.30 14.07
CA LEU A 227 -5.83 12.75 12.67
C LEU A 227 -7.15 12.40 11.99
N ILE A 228 -7.99 11.58 12.64
CA ILE A 228 -9.17 10.98 12.02
C ILE A 228 -10.18 12.04 11.54
N SER A 229 -10.34 13.14 12.29
CA SER A 229 -11.26 14.23 11.94
C SER A 229 -10.80 15.02 10.71
N GLN A 230 -9.52 14.90 10.35
CA GLN A 230 -8.89 15.56 9.20
C GLN A 230 -8.68 14.59 8.03
N THR A 231 -8.99 13.31 8.23
CA THR A 231 -8.84 12.25 7.22
C THR A 231 -10.18 11.98 6.57
N GLU A 232 -10.23 11.96 5.23
CA GLU A 232 -11.45 11.63 4.51
C GLU A 232 -11.86 10.19 4.80
N LYS A 233 -13.16 9.99 5.10
CA LYS A 233 -13.72 8.68 5.47
C LYS A 233 -13.49 7.59 4.42
N ILE A 234 -13.31 7.95 3.15
CA ILE A 234 -13.07 6.98 2.08
C ILE A 234 -11.75 6.21 2.25
N PHE A 235 -10.79 6.76 3.00
CA PHE A 235 -9.51 6.13 3.28
C PHE A 235 -9.52 5.22 4.51
N ILE A 236 -10.64 5.17 5.24
CA ILE A 236 -10.82 4.34 6.43
C ILE A 236 -11.95 3.36 6.15
N LYS A 237 -11.64 2.07 6.22
CA LYS A 237 -12.62 1.00 5.94
C LYS A 237 -12.83 0.11 7.15
N LYS A 238 -13.92 -0.65 7.16
CA LYS A 238 -14.17 -1.71 8.15
C LYS A 238 -13.86 -3.08 7.54
N SER A 239 -13.64 -4.06 8.41
CA SER A 239 -13.65 -5.46 7.98
C SER A 239 -15.01 -5.80 7.35
N GLY A 240 -14.99 -6.55 6.25
CA GLY A 240 -16.17 -6.86 5.43
C GLY A 240 -16.40 -5.86 4.28
N GLU A 241 -15.82 -4.66 4.32
CA GLU A 241 -15.97 -3.66 3.24
C GLU A 241 -14.95 -3.82 2.10
N PHE A 242 -13.95 -4.69 2.26
CA PHE A 242 -12.96 -4.96 1.24
C PHE A 242 -13.52 -5.95 0.21
N LYS A 243 -13.36 -5.62 -1.07
CA LYS A 243 -13.75 -6.52 -2.15
C LYS A 243 -12.85 -7.76 -2.11
N SER A 244 -13.48 -8.92 -1.95
CA SER A 244 -12.79 -10.20 -1.99
C SER A 244 -12.21 -10.46 -3.38
N ILE A 245 -10.94 -10.87 -3.41
CA ILE A 245 -10.26 -11.34 -4.61
C ILE A 245 -10.48 -12.85 -4.74
N ASN A 246 -11.07 -13.29 -5.86
CA ASN A 246 -11.49 -14.69 -6.02
C ASN A 246 -10.73 -15.45 -7.12
N SER A 247 -9.77 -14.80 -7.79
CA SER A 247 -8.98 -15.43 -8.85
C SER A 247 -7.59 -14.81 -8.96
N LEU A 248 -6.65 -15.56 -9.52
CA LEU A 248 -5.28 -15.07 -9.80
C LEU A 248 -5.29 -13.90 -10.79
N SER A 249 -6.20 -13.94 -11.77
CA SER A 249 -6.39 -12.85 -12.73
C SER A 249 -6.88 -11.57 -12.06
N GLU A 250 -7.86 -11.69 -11.14
CA GLU A 250 -8.34 -10.56 -10.36
C GLU A 250 -7.24 -10.00 -9.47
N LEU A 251 -6.50 -10.86 -8.75
CA LEU A 251 -5.36 -10.48 -7.92
C LEU A 251 -4.34 -9.66 -8.71
N SER A 252 -3.95 -10.18 -9.88
CA SER A 252 -3.00 -9.50 -10.77
C SER A 252 -3.52 -8.13 -11.20
N ASN A 253 -4.78 -8.03 -11.61
CA ASN A 253 -5.35 -6.75 -12.04
C ASN A 253 -5.40 -5.73 -10.90
N VAL A 254 -5.87 -6.11 -9.70
CA VAL A 254 -5.99 -5.15 -8.59
C VAL A 254 -4.64 -4.70 -8.05
N ILE A 255 -3.62 -5.57 -8.05
CA ILE A 255 -2.25 -5.18 -7.70
C ILE A 255 -1.69 -4.22 -8.75
N MET A 256 -1.84 -4.56 -10.03
CA MET A 256 -1.41 -3.70 -11.14
C MET A 256 -2.15 -2.37 -11.20
N GLU A 257 -3.30 -2.24 -10.56
CA GLU A 257 -4.09 -1.00 -10.44
C GLU A 257 -3.84 -0.26 -9.12
N GLY A 258 -3.12 -0.85 -8.16
CA GLY A 258 -2.92 -0.27 -6.83
C GLY A 258 -4.17 -0.29 -5.94
N LEU A 259 -5.13 -1.17 -6.23
CA LEU A 259 -6.47 -1.20 -5.61
C LEU A 259 -6.70 -2.42 -4.70
N ALA A 260 -5.68 -3.22 -4.42
CA ALA A 260 -5.82 -4.44 -3.64
C ALA A 260 -6.14 -4.17 -2.16
N LEU A 261 -5.52 -3.14 -1.58
CA LEU A 261 -5.76 -2.64 -0.23
C LEU A 261 -6.05 -1.12 -0.29
N PRO A 262 -7.26 -0.71 -0.72
CA PRO A 262 -7.57 0.68 -1.04
C PRO A 262 -8.04 1.45 0.21
N ALA A 263 -7.22 1.45 1.26
CA ALA A 263 -7.43 2.18 2.50
C ALA A 263 -6.08 2.47 3.18
N ILE A 264 -6.00 3.55 3.95
CA ILE A 264 -4.84 3.85 4.80
C ILE A 264 -5.07 3.39 6.24
N GLY A 265 -6.31 3.11 6.62
CA GLY A 265 -6.68 2.61 7.94
C GLY A 265 -7.85 1.65 7.92
N VAL A 266 -7.90 0.78 8.93
CA VAL A 266 -9.02 -0.12 9.20
C VAL A 266 -9.59 0.17 10.56
N SER A 267 -10.90 0.43 10.60
CA SER A 267 -11.66 0.51 11.84
C SER A 267 -12.00 -0.90 12.32
N ILE A 268 -11.43 -1.27 13.47
CA ILE A 268 -11.67 -2.54 14.17
C ILE A 268 -12.12 -2.17 15.58
N ASP A 269 -13.29 -2.68 15.97
CA ASP A 269 -14.00 -2.26 17.18
C ASP A 269 -14.21 -0.73 17.21
N ASN A 270 -13.55 -0.03 18.15
CA ASN A 270 -13.62 1.42 18.34
C ASN A 270 -12.30 2.13 18.05
N ARG A 271 -11.35 1.47 17.38
CA ARG A 271 -10.03 2.04 17.05
C ARG A 271 -9.78 1.97 15.55
N VAL A 272 -8.92 2.87 15.08
CA VAL A 272 -8.43 2.83 13.69
C VAL A 272 -6.97 2.41 13.70
N TYR A 273 -6.70 1.30 13.04
CA TYR A 273 -5.35 0.79 12.87
C TYR A 273 -4.80 1.21 11.50
N PRO A 274 -3.55 1.69 11.42
CA PRO A 274 -2.93 1.98 10.14
C PRO A 274 -2.78 0.70 9.31
N LEU A 275 -3.13 0.75 8.02
CA LEU A 275 -3.04 -0.39 7.09
C LEU A 275 -1.92 -0.17 6.08
N SER A 276 -0.99 -1.13 6.00
CA SER A 276 0.06 -1.19 4.98
C SER A 276 0.77 0.15 4.78
N PHE A 277 1.62 0.53 5.74
CA PHE A 277 2.32 1.82 5.73
C PHE A 277 2.99 2.09 4.37
N ARG A 278 3.59 1.07 3.77
CA ARG A 278 4.29 1.14 2.47
C ARG A 278 3.35 1.48 1.29
N ASN A 279 2.04 1.25 1.43
CA ASN A 279 1.02 1.52 0.40
C ASN A 279 0.17 2.77 0.68
N MET A 280 0.16 3.33 1.89
CA MET A 280 -0.75 4.43 2.25
C MET A 280 -0.67 5.64 1.30
N ALA A 281 0.53 6.10 0.96
CA ALA A 281 0.71 7.24 0.07
C ALA A 281 0.17 6.93 -1.34
N ASN A 282 0.37 5.69 -1.82
CA ASN A 282 -0.16 5.24 -3.09
C ASN A 282 -1.69 5.23 -3.12
N VAL A 283 -2.35 4.86 -2.01
CA VAL A 283 -3.82 4.92 -1.90
C VAL A 283 -4.33 6.36 -2.11
N ILE A 284 -3.68 7.34 -1.48
CA ILE A 284 -4.03 8.76 -1.66
C ILE A 284 -3.82 9.19 -3.13
N ILE A 285 -2.64 8.87 -3.69
CA ILE A 285 -2.28 9.24 -5.06
C ILE A 285 -3.25 8.66 -6.08
N GLU A 286 -3.51 7.35 -6.04
CA GLU A 286 -4.40 6.69 -7.00
C GLU A 286 -5.86 7.16 -6.84
N HIS A 287 -6.30 7.44 -5.61
CA HIS A 287 -7.63 8.01 -5.38
C HIS A 287 -7.82 9.32 -6.13
N TYR A 288 -6.97 10.31 -5.90
CA TYR A 288 -7.13 11.63 -6.53
C TYR A 288 -6.72 11.64 -8.00
N ALA A 289 -5.80 10.77 -8.43
CA ALA A 289 -5.49 10.58 -9.85
C ALA A 289 -6.69 10.01 -10.64
N SER A 290 -7.55 9.22 -9.99
CA SER A 290 -8.78 8.71 -10.61
C SER A 290 -9.87 9.78 -10.76
N LYS A 291 -9.81 10.86 -9.97
CA LYS A 291 -10.74 12.00 -10.07
C LYS A 291 -10.36 12.81 -11.31
N LYS A 292 -11.29 12.96 -12.25
CA LYS A 292 -11.13 13.82 -13.43
C LYS A 292 -11.29 15.30 -13.04
N MET A 293 -10.33 15.80 -12.28
CA MET A 293 -10.26 17.21 -11.89
C MET A 293 -9.41 17.97 -12.91
N ASP A 294 -9.95 19.10 -13.41
CA ASP A 294 -9.18 20.08 -14.16
C ASP A 294 -8.46 20.95 -13.13
N ILE A 295 -7.14 20.80 -13.03
CA ILE A 295 -6.32 21.44 -12.01
C ILE A 295 -5.25 22.22 -12.72
N ASP A 296 -5.20 23.53 -12.44
CA ASP A 296 -4.07 24.35 -12.78
C ASP A 296 -2.95 24.13 -11.75
N CYS A 297 -1.75 23.87 -12.24
CA CYS A 297 -0.56 23.69 -11.39
C CYS A 297 0.65 24.39 -11.99
N SER A 298 0.42 25.35 -12.90
CA SER A 298 1.45 26.04 -13.68
C SER A 298 2.41 26.81 -12.77
N ASP A 299 1.88 27.55 -11.80
CA ASP A 299 2.67 28.26 -10.78
C ASP A 299 3.52 27.30 -9.93
N ALA A 300 2.93 26.19 -9.48
CA ALA A 300 3.64 25.19 -8.68
C ALA A 300 4.77 24.51 -9.47
N ILE A 301 4.57 24.26 -10.76
CA ILE A 301 5.61 23.74 -11.66
C ILE A 301 6.71 24.79 -11.86
N SER A 302 6.34 26.05 -12.09
CA SER A 302 7.28 27.16 -12.28
C SER A 302 8.19 27.30 -11.05
N ASN A 303 7.59 27.35 -9.86
CA ASN A 303 8.32 27.42 -8.58
C ASN A 303 9.23 26.20 -8.37
N PHE A 304 8.78 24.99 -8.71
CA PHE A 304 9.59 23.78 -8.58
C PHE A 304 10.84 23.82 -9.47
N ILE A 305 10.72 24.37 -10.69
CA ILE A 305 11.81 24.53 -11.65
C ILE A 305 12.76 25.63 -11.19
N SER A 306 12.26 26.82 -10.84
CA SER A 306 13.11 27.97 -10.50
C SER A 306 14.04 27.71 -9.32
N GLN A 307 13.58 26.93 -8.33
CA GLN A 307 14.40 26.51 -7.18
C GLN A 307 15.57 25.57 -7.52
N ARG A 308 15.60 24.96 -8.71
CA ARG A 308 16.56 23.89 -9.08
C ARG A 308 17.57 24.27 -10.15
N PHE A 309 17.39 25.41 -10.81
CA PHE A 309 18.27 25.86 -11.87
C PHE A 309 18.77 27.26 -11.55
N GLU A 310 20.07 27.46 -11.63
CA GLU A 310 20.67 28.78 -11.53
C GLU A 310 20.39 29.58 -12.81
N SER A 311 20.04 30.86 -12.67
CA SER A 311 19.83 31.80 -13.80
C SER A 311 18.61 31.52 -14.70
N ILE A 312 17.49 31.06 -14.14
CA ILE A 312 16.20 31.09 -14.85
C ILE A 312 15.50 32.43 -14.61
N ILE A 313 15.03 33.06 -15.70
CA ILE A 313 14.08 34.16 -15.60
C ILE A 313 12.71 33.53 -15.32
N GLU A 314 12.15 33.82 -14.15
CA GLU A 314 10.79 33.42 -13.76
C GLU A 314 9.75 34.16 -14.61
N GLU A 315 9.49 33.65 -15.81
CA GLU A 315 8.30 33.98 -16.60
C GLU A 315 7.27 32.85 -16.49
N PRO A 316 5.97 33.12 -16.76
CA PRO A 316 4.96 32.08 -16.75
C PRO A 316 5.34 30.94 -17.69
N PHE A 317 5.46 29.72 -17.16
CA PHE A 317 5.73 28.55 -17.96
C PHE A 317 4.44 28.14 -18.68
N LEU A 318 4.20 28.68 -19.87
CA LEU A 318 2.98 28.44 -20.64
C LEU A 318 2.86 26.98 -21.08
N LEU A 319 2.08 26.20 -20.34
CA LEU A 319 1.66 24.86 -20.71
C LEU A 319 0.42 24.95 -21.63
N LEU A 320 0.67 24.94 -22.94
CA LEU A 320 -0.39 24.93 -23.95
C LEU A 320 -1.15 23.60 -23.96
N SER A 321 -2.31 23.56 -23.30
CA SER A 321 -3.30 22.49 -23.44
C SER A 321 -4.12 22.71 -24.72
N LYS A 322 -4.43 21.62 -25.45
CA LYS A 322 -5.28 21.67 -26.67
C LYS A 322 -6.69 22.27 -26.45
N LYS A 323 -7.09 22.53 -25.20
CA LYS A 323 -8.41 23.06 -24.85
C LYS A 323 -8.39 24.47 -24.27
N LYS A 324 -7.25 24.96 -23.76
CA LYS A 324 -7.07 26.31 -23.19
C LYS A 324 -5.58 26.59 -22.96
N VAL A 325 -5.18 27.85 -23.13
CA VAL A 325 -3.94 28.36 -22.56
C VAL A 325 -4.20 28.55 -21.06
N LEU A 326 -3.52 27.79 -20.21
CA LEU A 326 -3.48 28.07 -18.77
C LEU A 326 -2.32 29.05 -18.57
N PRO A 327 -2.55 30.19 -17.89
CA PRO A 327 -1.53 31.22 -17.69
C PRO A 327 -0.33 30.68 -16.89
#